data_AF-A0A9E0B5T7-F1
#
_entry.id   AF-A0A9E0B5T7-F1
#
_cell.length_a   1.000
_cell.length_b   1.000
_cell.length_c   1.000
_cell.angle_alpha   90.00
_cell.angle_beta   90.00
_cell.angle_gamma   90.00
#
_symmetry.space_group_name_H-M   'P 1'
#
loop_
_entity.id
_entity.type
_entity.pdbx_description
1 polymer ?
#
loop_
_entity_poly.entity_id
_entity_poly.type
_entity_poly.pdbx_seq_one_letter_code
_entity_poly.pdbx_strand_id
1 'polypeptide(L)' 'MRTISNTIFIGKILYSLENIPSTNAWVQEFINTHEAVEGMTVIAANQNAGKGQQGKRWESEPGKN' A
#
# COMPACT_ATOMS: atom_id res chain seq x y z
N MET A 1 -15.19 -6.24 3.45
CA MET A 1 -14.60 -5.01 2.89
C MET A 1 -14.33 -4.06 4.05
N ARG A 2 -13.07 -3.85 4.45
CA ARG A 2 -12.74 -2.91 5.55
C ARG A 2 -12.85 -1.49 4.99
N THR A 3 -13.94 -0.80 5.27
CA THR A 3 -14.10 0.63 4.95
C THR A 3 -13.57 1.45 6.11
N ILE A 4 -12.55 2.29 5.84
CA ILE A 4 -12.10 3.31 6.78
C ILE A 4 -13.19 4.40 6.74
N SER A 5 -14.06 4.42 7.75
CA SER A 5 -15.25 5.27 7.73
C SER A 5 -14.90 6.74 8.02
N ASN A 6 -15.61 7.67 7.37
CA ASN A 6 -15.53 9.13 7.57
C ASN A 6 -14.20 9.81 7.22
N THR A 7 -13.43 9.30 6.25
CA THR A 7 -12.25 10.03 5.77
C THR A 7 -12.64 11.17 4.82
N ILE A 8 -11.88 12.26 4.82
CA ILE A 8 -12.12 13.44 3.97
C ILE A 8 -11.25 13.38 2.71
N PHE A 9 -9.99 12.96 2.85
CA PHE A 9 -9.00 12.91 1.76
C PHE A 9 -8.35 11.52 1.61
N ILE A 10 -7.62 11.05 2.63
CA ILE A 10 -6.89 9.76 2.59
C ILE A 10 -7.85 8.57 2.74
N GLY A 11 -7.67 7.52 1.95
CA GLY A 11 -8.41 6.26 2.06
C GLY A 11 -9.82 6.30 1.43
N LYS A 12 -10.16 7.36 0.69
CA LYS A 12 -11.38 7.41 -0.13
C LYS A 12 -11.36 6.34 -1.23
N ILE A 13 -10.18 6.13 -1.82
CA ILE A 13 -9.88 5.02 -2.70
C ILE A 13 -8.92 4.11 -1.92
N LEU A 14 -9.37 2.90 -1.59
CA LEU A 14 -8.61 1.93 -0.80
C LEU A 14 -8.47 0.61 -1.55
N TYR A 15 -7.23 0.22 -1.85
CA TYR A 15 -6.89 -1.10 -2.35
C TYR A 15 -6.42 -1.98 -1.21
N SER A 16 -7.02 -3.16 -1.06
CA SER A 16 -6.64 -4.17 -0.06
C SER A 16 -6.11 -5.39 -0.77
N LEU A 17 -4.83 -5.69 -0.58
CA LEU A 17 -4.12 -6.79 -1.24
C LEU A 17 -3.71 -7.84 -0.19
N GLU A 18 -3.76 -9.12 -0.56
CA GLU A 18 -3.33 -10.18 0.35
C GLU A 18 -1.81 -10.33 0.39
N ASN A 19 -1.17 -10.44 -0.78
CA ASN A 19 0.27 -10.63 -0.90
C ASN A 19 0.81 -9.81 -2.07
N ILE A 20 1.86 -9.04 -1.81
CA ILE A 20 2.48 -8.16 -2.79
C ILE A 20 3.97 -7.97 -2.48
N PRO A 21 4.85 -7.76 -3.47
CA PRO A 21 6.24 -7.39 -3.20
C PRO A 21 6.40 -6.16 -2.32
N SER A 22 5.79 -5.04 -2.70
CA SER A 22 5.79 -3.81 -1.88
C SER A 22 4.60 -2.93 -2.26
N THR A 23 3.91 -2.40 -1.26
CA THR A 23 2.84 -1.40 -1.43
C THR A 23 3.35 -0.14 -2.12
N ASN A 24 4.57 0.31 -1.77
CA ASN A 24 5.15 1.52 -2.35
C ASN A 24 5.51 1.31 -3.82
N ALA A 25 6.09 0.16 -4.17
CA ALA A 25 6.39 -0.17 -5.57
C ALA A 25 5.12 -0.24 -6.41
N TRP A 26 4.05 -0.81 -5.85
CA TRP A 26 2.76 -0.89 -6.52
C TRP A 26 2.18 0.49 -6.82
N VAL A 27 2.10 1.37 -5.82
CA VAL A 27 1.59 2.75 -6.02
C VAL A 27 2.46 3.52 -7.01
N GLN A 28 3.77 3.26 -7.02
CA GLN A 28 4.68 3.89 -7.96
C GLN A 28 4.31 3.60 -9.43
N GLU A 29 3.75 2.43 -9.75
CA GLU A 29 3.26 2.12 -11.10
C GLU A 29 2.12 3.07 -11.51
N PHE A 30 1.15 3.29 -10.62
CA PHE A 30 0.03 4.23 -10.85
C PHE A 30 0.48 5.68 -10.94
N ILE A 31 1.51 6.06 -10.17
CA ILE A 31 2.10 7.39 -10.28
C ILE A 31 2.75 7.56 -11.66
N ASN A 32 3.50 6.56 -12.12
CA ASN A 32 4.18 6.61 -13.41
C ASN A 32 3.18 6.67 -14.59
N THR A 33 2.03 5.99 -14.47
CA THR A 33 0.95 6.02 -15.48
C THR A 33 0.01 7.22 -15.35
N HIS A 34 0.22 8.10 -14.37
CA HIS A 34 -0.66 9.24 -14.06
C HIS A 34 -2.10 8.83 -13.67
N GLU A 35 -2.26 7.62 -13.15
CA GLU A 35 -3.55 7.09 -12.69
C GLU A 35 -3.72 7.22 -11.16
N ALA A 36 -2.64 7.55 -10.44
CA ALA A 36 -2.68 7.79 -9.00
C ALA A 36 -3.48 9.06 -8.67
N VAL A 37 -4.41 8.95 -7.72
CA VAL A 37 -5.22 10.06 -7.21
C VAL A 37 -4.80 10.41 -5.78
N GLU A 38 -4.90 11.68 -5.42
CA GLU A 38 -4.64 12.13 -4.04
C GLU A 38 -5.48 11.33 -3.03
N GLY A 39 -4.83 10.89 -1.96
CA GLY A 39 -5.48 10.09 -0.92
C GLY A 39 -5.74 8.63 -1.28
N MET A 40 -5.38 8.18 -2.49
CA MET A 40 -5.33 6.76 -2.83
C MET A 40 -4.45 6.01 -1.83
N THR A 41 -5.00 4.99 -1.21
CA THR A 41 -4.35 4.22 -0.15
C THR A 41 -4.30 2.76 -0.57
N VAL A 42 -3.15 2.12 -0.33
CA VAL A 42 -2.98 0.68 -0.50
C VAL A 42 -2.62 0.07 0.85
N ILE A 43 -3.25 -1.04 1.18
CA ILE A 43 -2.90 -1.88 2.32
C ILE A 43 -2.61 -3.28 1.82
N ALA A 44 -1.65 -3.94 2.46
CA ALA A 44 -1.28 -5.31 2.15
C ALA A 44 -1.25 -6.13 3.43
N ALA A 45 -1.81 -7.35 3.40
CA ALA A 45 -1.65 -8.25 4.53
C ALA A 45 -0.19 -8.72 4.66
N ASN A 46 0.48 -8.97 3.52
CA ASN A 46 1.88 -9.43 3.46
C ASN A 46 2.69 -8.64 2.42
N GLN A 47 3.90 -8.21 2.82
CA GLN A 47 4.90 -7.67 1.89
C GLN A 47 6.16 -8.54 1.89
N ASN A 48 6.38 -9.29 0.80
CA ASN A 48 7.48 -10.25 0.71
C ASN A 48 8.85 -9.62 0.34
N ALA A 49 8.82 -8.42 -0.25
CA ALA A 49 9.98 -7.63 -0.64
C ALA A 49 9.86 -6.17 -0.19
N GLY A 50 9.29 -5.96 1.01
CA GLY A 50 9.18 -4.64 1.62
C GLY A 50 10.54 -3.96 1.71
N LYS A 51 10.60 -2.68 1.31
CA LYS A 51 11.82 -1.88 1.31
C LYS A 51 11.72 -0.77 2.33
N GLY A 52 12.68 -0.71 3.25
CA GLY A 52 12.94 0.40 4.15
C GLY A 52 14.01 1.34 3.57
N GLN A 53 14.44 2.31 4.39
CA GLN A 53 15.48 3.27 3.99
C GLN A 53 16.84 2.58 3.77
N GLN A 54 17.65 3.15 2.88
CA GLN A 54 19.01 2.67 2.54
C GLN A 54 19.05 1.19 2.14
N GLY A 55 18.01 0.70 1.44
CA GLY A 55 17.95 -0.67 0.95
C GLY A 55 17.73 -1.73 2.03
N LYS A 56 17.44 -1.32 3.28
CA LYS A 56 17.06 -2.25 4.34
C LYS A 56 15.79 -2.98 3.95
N ARG A 57 15.71 -4.26 4.27
CA ARG A 57 14.48 -5.04 4.12
C ARG A 57 13.50 -4.64 5.22
N TRP A 58 12.25 -4.45 4.84
CA TRP A 58 11.12 -4.33 5.77
C TRP A 58 10.37 -5.66 5.74
N GLU A 59 10.46 -6.41 6.83
CA GLU A 59 9.75 -7.68 6.96
C GLU A 59 8.30 -7.41 7.37
N SER A 60 7.33 -8.01 6.68
CA SER A 60 5.92 -7.87 7.00
C SER A 60 5.18 -9.18 6.86
N GLU A 61 5.13 -9.91 7.98
CA GLU A 61 4.34 -11.13 8.08
C GLU A 61 2.83 -10.82 8.07
N PRO A 62 2.00 -11.72 7.50
CA PRO A 62 0.54 -11.58 7.49
C PRO A 62 -0.06 -11.24 8.85
N GLY A 63 -0.70 -10.06 8.95
CA GLY A 63 -1.47 -9.66 10.13
C GLY A 63 -0.64 -9.38 11.39
N LYS A 64 0.69 -9.27 11.25
CA LYS A 64 1.60 -8.96 12.37
C LYS A 64 1.97 -7.47 12.44
N ASN A 65 1.60 -6.69 11.42
CA ASN A 65 1.93 -5.28 11.23
C ASN A 65 0.72 -4.46 10.79
#